data_AF-A0AAN8S988-F1
#
_entry.id   AF-A0AAN8S988-F1
#
_cell.length_a   1.000
_cell.length_b   1.000
_cell.length_c   1.000
_cell.angle_alpha   90.00
_cell.angle_beta   90.00
_cell.angle_gamma   90.00
#
_symmetry.space_group_name_H-M   'P 1'
#
loop_
_entity.id
_entity.type
_entity.pdbx_description
1 polymer ?
#
loop_
_entity_poly.entity_id
_entity_poly.type
_entity_poly.pdbx_seq_one_letter_code
_entity_poly.pdbx_strand_id
1 'polypeptide(L)'
;MKTPTHFLGICGVLNQGMSGVTLIYIFLGFFGYYKFGEECRYGSITLNLPIEDYAAQAVKILIALAVFCTYGLQFYVCLEIVWNGVKGHVRKNVRFWEYVVRTLLVTFSVVLAIIVPTISPFIGVIGAFCFSILGLICPCVIEIITFWGNLGRGNWIIWKNLVIGFFGVLALIFGTYMSILDIAALYAPASTTDAPLMDIVNTTESLGNSTLW
;
A
#
# COMPACT_ATOMS: atom_id res chain seq x y z
N MET A 1 13.94 -0.30 26.28
CA MET A 1 12.81 -0.96 26.98
C MET A 1 13.35 -1.68 28.20
N LYS A 2 12.72 -1.56 29.38
CA LYS A 2 13.20 -2.16 30.64
C LYS A 2 13.00 -3.68 30.74
N THR A 3 12.10 -4.27 29.94
CA THR A 3 11.81 -5.73 29.94
C THR A 3 11.59 -6.26 28.51
N PRO A 4 12.59 -6.89 27.88
CA PRO A 4 12.51 -7.30 26.46
C PRO A 4 11.61 -8.52 26.22
N THR A 5 11.40 -9.39 27.22
CA THR A 5 10.61 -10.64 27.09
C THR A 5 9.11 -10.39 26.95
N HIS A 6 8.61 -9.23 27.40
CA HIS A 6 7.19 -8.86 27.33
C HIS A 6 6.80 -8.25 25.98
N PHE A 7 7.76 -8.06 25.05
CA PHE A 7 7.50 -7.47 23.73
C PHE A 7 6.87 -8.47 22.74
N LEU A 8 7.31 -9.74 22.80
CA LEU A 8 6.90 -10.82 21.88
C LEU A 8 5.86 -11.79 22.47
N GLY A 9 5.36 -11.55 23.68
CA GLY A 9 4.35 -12.40 24.31
C GLY A 9 3.01 -12.42 23.56
N ILE A 10 2.12 -13.35 23.90
CA ILE A 10 0.76 -13.48 23.31
C ILE A 10 -0.06 -12.18 23.47
N CYS A 11 0.12 -11.48 24.58
CA CYS A 11 -0.39 -10.12 24.80
C CYS A 11 0.78 -9.12 24.92
N GLY A 12 1.80 -9.29 24.06
CA GLY A 12 2.94 -8.39 23.98
C GLY A 12 2.57 -7.07 23.33
N VAL A 13 3.36 -6.03 23.61
CA VAL A 13 3.13 -4.66 23.10
C VAL A 13 3.01 -4.65 21.56
N LEU A 14 3.75 -5.53 20.87
CA LEU A 14 3.68 -5.64 19.42
C LEU A 14 2.32 -6.16 18.93
N ASN A 15 1.81 -7.24 19.53
CA ASN A 15 0.51 -7.80 19.14
C ASN A 15 -0.64 -6.87 19.51
N GLN A 16 -0.55 -6.22 20.67
CA GLN A 16 -1.55 -5.22 21.09
C GLN A 16 -1.58 -4.01 20.15
N GLY A 17 -0.42 -3.51 19.73
CA GLY A 17 -0.32 -2.42 18.76
C GLY A 17 -0.91 -2.80 17.39
N MET A 18 -0.52 -3.95 16.85
CA MET A 18 -1.04 -4.43 15.56
C MET A 18 -2.55 -4.68 15.58
N SER A 19 -3.07 -5.26 16.68
CA SER A 19 -4.52 -5.46 16.87
C SER A 19 -5.28 -4.13 16.89
N GLY A 20 -4.76 -3.13 17.62
CA GLY A 20 -5.38 -1.80 17.68
C GLY A 20 -5.47 -1.12 16.32
N VAL A 21 -4.38 -1.12 15.54
CA VAL A 21 -4.37 -0.54 14.18
C VAL A 21 -5.34 -1.29 13.26
N THR A 22 -5.33 -2.62 13.32
CA THR A 22 -6.22 -3.46 12.51
C THR A 22 -7.69 -3.17 12.80
N LEU A 23 -8.06 -3.04 14.07
CA LEU A 23 -9.42 -2.74 14.49
C LEU A 23 -9.88 -1.37 13.97
N ILE A 24 -9.03 -0.34 14.08
CA ILE A 24 -9.34 1.00 13.55
C ILE A 24 -9.51 0.96 12.03
N TYR A 25 -8.66 0.22 11.31
CA TYR A 25 -8.76 0.08 9.85
C TYR A 25 -10.04 -0.66 9.43
N ILE A 26 -10.45 -1.70 10.17
CA ILE A 26 -11.72 -2.40 9.93
C ILE A 26 -12.90 -1.45 10.10
N PHE A 27 -12.95 -0.69 11.20
CA PHE A 27 -14.04 0.26 11.42
C PHE A 27 -14.08 1.37 10.37
N LEU A 28 -12.91 1.93 10.01
CA LEU A 28 -12.82 2.98 9.00
C LEU A 28 -13.23 2.45 7.61
N GLY A 29 -12.82 1.23 7.26
CA GLY A 29 -13.26 0.58 6.02
C GLY A 29 -14.76 0.27 6.00
N PHE A 30 -15.29 -0.28 7.09
CA PHE A 30 -16.72 -0.63 7.20
C PHE A 30 -17.62 0.61 7.15
N PHE A 31 -17.38 1.62 7.99
CA PHE A 31 -18.17 2.84 8.00
C PHE A 31 -17.96 3.68 6.73
N GLY A 32 -16.74 3.67 6.17
CA GLY A 32 -16.45 4.32 4.89
C GLY A 32 -17.26 3.72 3.75
N TYR A 33 -17.31 2.38 3.64
CA TYR A 33 -18.13 1.71 2.64
C TYR A 33 -19.63 1.90 2.89
N TYR A 34 -20.08 1.82 4.14
CA TYR A 34 -21.49 2.03 4.49
C TYR A 34 -22.01 3.43 4.10
N LYS A 35 -21.15 4.46 4.16
CA LYS A 35 -21.55 5.84 3.85
C LYS A 35 -21.53 6.18 2.34
N PHE A 36 -20.55 5.68 1.59
CA PHE A 36 -20.32 6.06 0.19
C PHE A 36 -20.72 4.99 -0.83
N GLY A 37 -21.05 3.76 -0.40
CA GLY A 37 -21.52 2.69 -1.28
C GLY A 37 -20.59 2.44 -2.45
N GLU A 38 -21.14 2.36 -3.67
CA GLU A 38 -20.38 2.09 -4.89
C GLU A 38 -19.50 3.27 -5.36
N GLU A 39 -19.71 4.49 -4.85
CA GLU A 39 -18.89 5.66 -5.24
C GLU A 39 -17.43 5.52 -4.75
N CYS A 40 -17.17 4.68 -3.74
CA CYS A 40 -15.84 4.31 -3.26
C CYS A 40 -14.93 3.64 -4.32
N ARG A 41 -15.45 3.27 -5.50
CA ARG A 41 -14.68 2.62 -6.58
C ARG A 41 -13.47 3.42 -7.08
N TYR A 42 -13.43 4.74 -6.90
CA TYR A 42 -12.33 5.59 -7.38
C TYR A 42 -11.05 5.56 -6.52
N GLY A 43 -10.90 4.56 -5.64
CA GLY A 43 -9.59 4.18 -5.08
C GLY A 43 -9.14 4.90 -3.80
N SER A 44 -9.95 5.82 -3.24
CA SER A 44 -9.72 6.37 -1.90
C SER A 44 -10.98 7.00 -1.30
N ILE A 45 -11.30 6.64 -0.05
CA ILE A 45 -12.44 7.19 0.70
C ILE A 45 -12.31 8.71 0.86
N THR A 46 -11.09 9.22 1.03
CA THR A 46 -10.84 10.65 1.23
C THR A 46 -11.18 11.49 0.01
N LEU A 47 -11.10 10.90 -1.19
CA LEU A 47 -11.37 11.62 -2.43
C LEU A 47 -12.88 11.89 -2.62
N ASN A 48 -13.72 10.98 -2.12
CA ASN A 48 -15.18 11.03 -2.27
C ASN A 48 -15.89 11.84 -1.19
N LEU A 49 -15.17 12.43 -0.22
CA LEU A 49 -15.82 13.24 0.82
C LEU A 49 -16.50 14.48 0.19
N PRO A 50 -17.76 14.79 0.55
CA PRO A 50 -18.45 15.97 0.05
C PRO A 50 -17.70 17.25 0.46
N ILE A 51 -17.58 18.19 -0.46
CA ILE A 51 -16.82 19.45 -0.24
C ILE A 51 -17.70 20.51 0.44
N GLU A 52 -19.03 20.34 0.38
CA GLU A 52 -20.00 21.30 0.89
C GLU A 52 -20.14 21.29 2.43
N ASP A 53 -19.72 20.19 3.07
CA ASP A 53 -19.77 20.06 4.53
C ASP A 53 -18.44 20.48 5.19
N TYR A 54 -18.52 21.44 6.11
CA TYR A 54 -17.38 21.94 6.88
C TYR A 54 -16.64 20.82 7.62
N ALA A 55 -17.34 19.78 8.10
CA ALA A 55 -16.71 18.66 8.79
C ALA A 55 -15.84 17.81 7.84
N ALA A 56 -16.34 17.55 6.63
CA ALA A 56 -15.61 16.79 5.62
C ALA A 56 -14.38 17.55 5.11
N GLN A 57 -14.49 18.87 4.94
CA GLN A 57 -13.37 19.71 4.58
C GLN A 57 -12.28 19.73 5.66
N ALA A 58 -12.65 19.81 6.94
CA ALA A 58 -11.70 19.73 8.05
C ALA A 58 -10.92 18.41 8.04
N VAL A 59 -11.59 17.27 7.81
CA VAL A 59 -10.93 15.95 7.71
C VAL A 59 -9.95 15.90 6.54
N LYS A 60 -10.31 16.44 5.36
CA LYS A 60 -9.40 16.52 4.22
C LYS A 60 -8.13 17.31 4.55
N ILE A 61 -8.25 18.44 5.23
CA ILE A 61 -7.12 19.27 5.65
C ILE A 61 -6.25 18.52 6.67
N LEU A 62 -6.86 17.85 7.66
CA LEU A 62 -6.13 17.07 8.66
C LEU A 62 -5.36 15.90 8.04
N ILE A 63 -5.96 15.19 7.08
CA ILE A 63 -5.29 14.10 6.36
C ILE A 63 -4.13 14.65 5.52
N ALA A 64 -4.31 15.76 4.81
CA ALA A 64 -3.24 16.39 4.05
C ALA A 64 -2.07 16.82 4.95
N LEU A 65 -2.38 17.42 6.11
CA LEU A 65 -1.38 17.80 7.11
C LEU A 65 -0.66 16.57 7.68
N ALA A 66 -1.40 15.50 7.98
CA ALA A 66 -0.81 14.25 8.48
C ALA A 66 0.16 13.63 7.47
N VAL A 67 -0.23 13.54 6.19
CA VAL A 67 0.63 13.01 5.12
C VAL A 67 1.87 13.89 4.93
N PHE A 68 1.72 15.22 4.98
CA PHE A 68 2.85 16.15 4.91
C PHE A 68 3.86 15.92 6.04
N CYS A 69 3.38 15.79 7.28
CA CYS A 69 4.23 15.51 8.44
C CYS A 69 4.89 14.12 8.35
N THR A 70 4.15 13.09 7.92
CA THR A 70 4.65 11.72 7.83
C THR A 70 5.70 11.54 6.72
N TYR A 71 5.57 12.26 5.59
CA TYR A 71 6.53 12.19 4.49
C TYR A 71 7.94 12.57 4.94
N GLY A 72 8.09 13.64 5.74
CA GLY A 72 9.40 14.07 6.23
C GLY A 72 10.10 13.00 7.09
N LEU A 73 9.34 12.31 7.95
CA LEU A 73 9.85 11.23 8.80
C LEU A 73 10.26 10.00 7.98
N GLN A 74 9.44 9.59 7.00
CA GLN A 74 9.73 8.44 6.15
C GLN A 74 10.94 8.70 5.23
N PHE A 75 11.03 9.90 4.66
CA PHE A 75 12.14 10.30 3.78
C PHE A 75 13.48 10.26 4.50
N TYR A 76 13.52 10.61 5.80
CA TYR A 76 14.75 10.52 6.61
C TYR A 76 15.31 9.10 6.66
N VAL A 77 14.44 8.11 6.92
CA VAL A 77 14.84 6.69 6.98
C VAL A 77 15.36 6.22 5.63
N CYS A 78 14.69 6.58 4.53
CA CYS A 78 15.16 6.26 3.18
C CYS A 78 16.53 6.88 2.88
N LEU A 79 16.73 8.16 3.24
CA LEU A 79 17.98 8.86 3.04
C LEU A 79 19.12 8.20 3.80
N GLU A 80 18.93 7.87 5.08
CA GLU A 80 19.96 7.23 5.88
C GLU A 80 20.35 5.84 5.35
N ILE A 81 19.37 5.02 4.93
CA ILE A 81 19.64 3.70 4.37
C ILE A 81 20.49 3.81 3.10
N VAL A 82 20.09 4.67 2.17
CA VAL A 82 20.82 4.87 0.90
C VAL A 82 22.19 5.49 1.17
N TRP A 83 22.26 6.49 2.05
CA TRP A 83 23.50 7.14 2.41
C TRP A 83 24.51 6.18 3.03
N ASN A 84 24.08 5.32 3.97
CA ASN A 84 24.96 4.31 4.56
C ASN A 84 25.47 3.30 3.53
N GLY A 85 24.68 2.95 2.51
CA GLY A 85 25.12 2.11 1.40
C GLY A 85 26.16 2.77 0.49
N VAL A 86 26.02 4.09 0.24
CA VAL A 86 26.89 4.84 -0.69
C VAL A 86 28.15 5.38 -0.01
N LYS A 87 28.07 5.75 1.27
CA LYS A 87 29.17 6.38 2.03
C LYS A 87 30.46 5.54 2.02
N GLY A 88 30.35 4.21 1.99
CA GLY A 88 31.51 3.31 1.90
C GLY A 88 32.31 3.43 0.60
N HIS A 89 31.69 3.89 -0.49
CA HIS A 89 32.33 4.04 -1.80
C HIS A 89 32.91 5.44 -2.05
N VAL A 90 32.61 6.42 -1.18
CA VAL A 90 32.97 7.83 -1.38
C VAL A 90 34.10 8.23 -0.44
N ARG A 91 35.33 8.36 -0.95
CA ARG A 91 36.53 8.77 -0.19
C ARG A 91 36.83 10.28 -0.20
N LYS A 92 36.24 11.06 -1.12
CA LYS A 92 36.45 12.51 -1.24
C LYS A 92 35.12 13.24 -1.39
N ASN A 93 35.01 14.44 -0.80
CA ASN A 93 33.85 15.33 -0.86
C ASN A 93 32.54 14.67 -0.40
N VAL A 94 32.58 13.99 0.75
CA VAL A 94 31.43 13.32 1.38
C VAL A 94 30.21 14.24 1.45
N ARG A 95 30.40 15.50 1.86
CA ARG A 95 29.31 16.47 1.98
C ARG A 95 28.64 16.82 0.63
N PHE A 96 29.39 16.84 -0.47
CA PHE A 96 28.82 17.06 -1.80
C PHE A 96 27.98 15.87 -2.24
N TRP A 97 28.50 14.65 -2.05
CA TRP A 97 27.77 13.43 -2.37
C TRP A 97 26.51 13.23 -1.53
N GLU A 98 26.52 13.68 -0.28
CA GLU A 98 25.33 13.68 0.57
C GLU A 98 24.22 14.56 -0.02
N TYR A 99 24.55 15.77 -0.46
CA TYR A 99 23.60 16.64 -1.16
C TYR A 99 23.11 16.02 -2.48
N VAL A 100 24.00 15.40 -3.26
CA VAL A 100 23.62 14.72 -4.51
C VAL A 100 22.63 13.59 -4.26
N VAL A 101 22.91 12.70 -3.30
CA VAL A 101 22.00 11.59 -2.94
C VAL A 101 20.65 12.13 -2.47
N ARG A 102 20.66 13.19 -1.65
CA ARG A 102 19.43 13.84 -1.19
C ARG A 102 18.62 14.41 -2.35
N THR A 103 19.25 15.17 -3.24
CA THR A 103 18.58 15.74 -4.41
C THR A 103 18.03 14.64 -5.31
N LEU A 104 18.81 13.59 -5.60
CA LEU A 104 18.37 12.47 -6.43
C LEU A 104 17.16 11.74 -5.85
N LEU A 105 17.13 11.48 -4.54
CA LEU A 105 15.99 10.82 -3.88
C LEU A 105 14.72 11.67 -3.92
N VAL A 106 14.83 12.99 -3.70
CA VAL A 106 13.68 13.89 -3.82
C VAL A 106 13.21 13.95 -5.28
N THR A 107 14.12 14.13 -6.24
CA THR A 107 13.79 14.14 -7.67
C THR A 107 13.09 12.84 -8.09
N PHE A 108 13.58 11.69 -7.63
CA PHE A 108 12.94 10.40 -7.88
C PHE A 108 11.50 10.36 -7.35
N SER A 109 11.25 10.85 -6.12
CA SER A 109 9.89 10.90 -5.58
C SER A 109 8.96 11.83 -6.37
N VAL A 110 9.46 12.94 -6.90
CA VAL A 110 8.69 13.85 -7.75
C VAL A 110 8.38 13.22 -9.11
N VAL A 111 9.35 12.54 -9.71
CA VAL A 111 9.15 11.80 -10.97
C VAL A 111 8.09 10.71 -10.78
N LEU A 112 8.14 9.94 -9.68
CA LEU A 112 7.10 8.96 -9.37
C LEU A 112 5.72 9.63 -9.20
N ALA A 113 5.64 10.79 -8.54
CA ALA A 113 4.38 11.51 -8.39
C ALA A 113 3.78 11.97 -9.74
N ILE A 114 4.62 12.28 -10.74
CA ILE A 114 4.17 12.64 -12.09
C ILE A 114 3.67 11.40 -12.87
N ILE A 115 4.29 10.25 -12.65
CA ILE A 115 3.99 9.00 -13.37
C ILE A 115 2.72 8.31 -12.83
N VAL A 116 2.29 8.59 -11.60
CA VAL A 116 1.17 7.88 -10.97
C VAL A 116 -0.15 8.63 -11.18
N PRO A 117 -1.04 8.19 -12.10
CA PRO A 117 -2.33 8.83 -12.38
C PRO A 117 -3.36 8.54 -11.28
N THR A 118 -3.30 7.35 -10.66
CA THR A 118 -4.15 6.96 -9.53
C THR A 118 -3.34 6.22 -8.47
N ILE A 119 -3.55 6.57 -7.21
CA ILE A 119 -2.77 6.05 -6.08
C ILE A 119 -3.16 4.59 -5.75
N SER A 120 -4.38 4.16 -6.09
CA SER A 120 -4.93 2.86 -5.67
C SER A 120 -4.20 1.66 -6.30
N PRO A 121 -4.02 1.55 -7.63
CA PRO A 121 -3.25 0.45 -8.22
C PRO A 121 -1.79 0.45 -7.77
N PHE A 122 -1.22 1.65 -7.56
CA PHE A 122 0.18 1.80 -7.13
C PHE A 122 0.44 1.30 -5.70
N ILE A 123 -0.48 1.57 -4.75
CA ILE A 123 -0.43 0.98 -3.40
C ILE A 123 -0.49 -0.56 -3.50
N GLY A 124 -1.31 -1.10 -4.40
CA GLY A 124 -1.41 -2.53 -4.67
C GLY A 124 -0.08 -3.14 -5.10
N VAL A 125 0.58 -2.57 -6.12
CA VAL A 125 1.90 -3.03 -6.59
C VAL A 125 2.95 -2.97 -5.49
N ILE A 126 3.08 -1.82 -4.80
CA ILE A 126 4.11 -1.66 -3.76
C ILE A 126 3.86 -2.62 -2.62
N GLY A 127 2.61 -2.81 -2.20
CA GLY A 127 2.25 -3.78 -1.17
C GLY A 127 2.62 -5.20 -1.60
N ALA A 128 2.13 -5.62 -2.77
CA ALA A 128 2.39 -6.96 -3.29
C ALA A 128 3.88 -7.26 -3.49
N PHE A 129 4.67 -6.28 -3.91
CA PHE A 129 6.11 -6.42 -4.11
C PHE A 129 6.90 -6.34 -2.80
N CYS A 130 6.78 -5.21 -2.11
CA CYS A 130 7.61 -4.87 -0.95
C CYS A 130 7.26 -5.72 0.27
N PHE A 131 5.97 -5.88 0.59
CA PHE A 131 5.55 -6.66 1.76
C PHE A 131 5.81 -8.16 1.58
N SER A 132 5.61 -8.70 0.37
CA SER A 132 5.93 -10.11 0.11
C SER A 132 7.42 -10.40 0.29
N ILE A 133 8.29 -9.49 -0.18
CA ILE A 133 9.76 -9.66 -0.04
C ILE A 133 10.22 -9.42 1.40
N LEU A 134 9.87 -8.28 2.01
CA LEU A 134 10.37 -7.89 3.32
C LEU A 134 9.61 -8.53 4.49
N GLY A 135 8.29 -8.67 4.34
CA GLY A 135 7.39 -9.14 5.40
C GLY A 135 7.20 -10.65 5.44
N LEU A 136 7.27 -11.34 4.30
CA LEU A 136 7.06 -12.79 4.23
C LEU A 136 8.35 -13.54 3.89
N ILE A 137 9.02 -13.24 2.78
CA ILE A 137 10.15 -14.02 2.28
C ILE A 137 11.40 -13.81 3.14
N CYS A 138 11.76 -12.56 3.48
CA CYS A 138 12.93 -12.24 4.30
C CYS A 138 12.94 -12.95 5.67
N PRO A 139 11.87 -12.89 6.50
CA PRO A 139 11.87 -13.61 7.78
C PRO A 139 11.90 -15.14 7.59
N CYS A 140 11.27 -15.69 6.55
CA CYS A 140 11.37 -17.12 6.26
C CYS A 140 12.81 -17.55 5.96
N VAL A 141 13.52 -16.78 5.12
CA VAL A 141 14.92 -17.06 4.77
C VAL A 141 15.82 -16.94 6.00
N ILE A 142 15.65 -15.89 6.80
CA ILE A 142 16.43 -15.69 8.04
C ILE A 142 16.20 -16.85 9.01
N GLU A 143 14.95 -17.28 9.22
CA GLU A 143 14.63 -18.39 10.12
C GLU A 143 15.24 -19.72 9.64
N ILE A 144 15.21 -20.01 8.32
CA ILE A 144 15.83 -21.21 7.74
C ILE A 144 17.35 -21.20 7.96
N ILE A 145 18.03 -20.08 7.69
CA ILE A 145 19.49 -19.98 7.85
C ILE A 145 19.87 -20.07 9.33
N THR A 146 19.10 -19.44 10.22
CA THR A 146 19.42 -19.38 11.65
C THR A 146 19.23 -20.72 12.36
N PHE A 147 18.18 -21.47 12.02
CA PHE A 147 17.84 -22.74 12.67
C PHE A 147 18.35 -23.99 11.93
N TRP A 148 19.29 -23.84 10.99
CA TRP A 148 19.81 -24.93 10.16
C TRP A 148 20.34 -26.14 10.96
N GLY A 149 20.85 -25.91 12.18
CA GLY A 149 21.39 -26.97 13.04
C GLY A 149 20.36 -27.70 13.93
N ASN A 150 19.15 -27.16 14.11
CA ASN A 150 18.14 -27.75 15.00
C ASN A 150 16.72 -27.35 14.55
N LEU A 151 16.17 -28.08 13.58
CA LEU A 151 14.91 -27.74 12.90
C LEU A 151 13.64 -28.11 13.69
N GLY A 152 13.76 -28.31 15.00
CA GLY A 152 12.69 -28.74 15.88
C GLY A 152 12.28 -30.20 15.68
N ARG A 153 11.34 -30.68 16.50
CA ARG A 153 10.81 -32.05 16.41
C ARG A 153 10.07 -32.22 15.07
N GLY A 154 10.62 -33.05 14.18
CA GLY A 154 10.00 -33.42 12.90
C GLY A 154 10.07 -32.38 11.78
N ASN A 155 11.06 -31.48 11.76
CA ASN A 155 11.23 -30.45 10.71
C ASN A 155 10.01 -29.50 10.56
N TRP A 156 9.23 -29.30 11.62
CA TRP A 156 8.03 -28.44 11.62
C TRP A 156 8.34 -27.01 11.15
N ILE A 157 9.53 -26.50 11.50
CA ILE A 157 9.99 -25.17 11.10
C ILE A 157 10.13 -25.07 9.58
N ILE A 158 10.61 -26.12 8.91
CA ILE A 158 10.73 -26.16 7.44
C ILE A 158 9.35 -26.10 6.81
N TRP A 159 8.42 -26.94 7.25
CA TRP A 159 7.07 -27.00 6.68
C TRP A 159 6.33 -25.68 6.84
N LYS A 160 6.39 -25.06 8.04
CA LYS A 160 5.81 -23.73 8.29
C LYS A 160 6.41 -22.68 7.34
N ASN A 161 7.74 -22.62 7.24
CA ASN A 161 8.41 -21.61 6.41
C ASN A 161 8.21 -21.86 4.92
N LEU A 162 8.07 -23.12 4.49
CA LEU A 162 7.74 -23.48 3.12
C LEU A 162 6.32 -23.02 2.76
N VAL A 163 5.35 -23.21 3.66
CA VAL A 163 3.98 -22.72 3.46
C VAL A 163 3.93 -21.20 3.42
N ILE A 164 4.56 -20.50 4.39
CA ILE A 164 4.57 -19.03 4.43
C ILE A 164 5.32 -18.46 3.21
N GLY A 165 6.45 -19.05 2.83
CA GLY A 165 7.20 -18.66 1.65
C GLY A 165 6.42 -18.87 0.36
N PHE A 166 5.71 -20.00 0.23
CA PHE A 166 4.82 -20.27 -0.89
C PHE A 166 3.69 -19.23 -0.99
N PHE A 167 3.02 -18.92 0.11
CA PHE A 167 2.03 -17.84 0.16
C PHE A 167 2.63 -16.48 -0.21
N GLY A 168 3.86 -16.20 0.22
CA GLY A 168 4.58 -14.97 -0.17
C GLY A 168 4.84 -14.88 -1.67
N VAL A 169 5.24 -15.98 -2.31
CA VAL A 169 5.43 -16.03 -3.77
C VAL A 169 4.09 -15.89 -4.50
N LEU A 170 3.04 -16.56 -4.03
CA LEU A 170 1.70 -16.40 -4.61
C LEU A 170 1.20 -14.95 -4.49
N ALA A 171 1.35 -14.33 -3.32
CA ALA A 171 0.98 -12.94 -3.08
C ALA A 171 1.76 -11.98 -4.00
N LEU A 172 3.05 -12.25 -4.23
CA LEU A 172 3.87 -11.49 -5.17
C LEU A 172 3.34 -11.62 -6.61
N ILE A 173 3.14 -12.85 -7.10
CA ILE A 173 2.71 -13.11 -8.48
C ILE A 173 1.30 -12.57 -8.72
N PHE A 174 0.32 -13.01 -7.93
CA PHE A 174 -1.07 -12.60 -8.12
C PHE A 174 -1.27 -11.11 -7.82
N GLY A 175 -0.63 -10.58 -6.77
CA GLY A 175 -0.76 -9.18 -6.41
C GLY A 175 -0.17 -8.25 -7.46
N THR A 176 1.04 -8.52 -7.96
CA THR A 176 1.64 -7.71 -9.04
C THR A 176 0.88 -7.87 -10.35
N TYR A 177 0.43 -9.08 -10.70
CA TYR A 177 -0.37 -9.32 -11.91
C TYR A 177 -1.66 -8.51 -11.92
N MET A 178 -2.46 -8.57 -10.85
CA MET A 178 -3.72 -7.83 -10.77
C MET A 178 -3.48 -6.32 -10.84
N SER A 179 -2.50 -5.81 -10.10
CA SER A 179 -2.22 -4.38 -10.13
C SER A 179 -1.66 -3.90 -11.48
N ILE A 180 -0.89 -4.71 -12.20
CA ILE A 180 -0.43 -4.37 -13.56
C ILE A 180 -1.61 -4.34 -14.54
N LEU A 181 -2.57 -5.26 -14.42
CA LEU A 181 -3.80 -5.24 -15.23
C LEU A 181 -4.62 -3.97 -14.96
N ASP A 182 -4.79 -3.58 -13.70
CA ASP A 182 -5.52 -2.36 -13.34
C ASP A 182 -4.82 -1.10 -13.90
N ILE A 183 -3.49 -1.06 -13.83
CA ILE A 183 -2.69 0.02 -14.44
C ILE A 183 -2.85 0.00 -15.96
N ALA A 184 -2.75 -1.17 -16.60
CA ALA A 184 -2.88 -1.29 -18.05
C ALA A 184 -4.27 -0.88 -18.55
N ALA A 185 -5.33 -1.24 -17.82
CA ALA A 185 -6.70 -0.81 -18.12
C ALA A 185 -6.89 0.71 -17.96
N LEU A 186 -6.22 1.32 -16.98
CA LEU A 186 -6.26 2.76 -16.76
C LEU A 186 -5.52 3.56 -17.85
N TYR A 187 -4.43 3.00 -18.40
CA TYR A 187 -3.62 3.60 -19.47
C TYR A 187 -4.09 3.23 -20.88
N ALA A 188 -4.90 2.18 -21.03
CA ALA A 188 -5.51 1.86 -22.31
C ALA A 188 -6.46 3.00 -22.71
N PRO A 189 -6.22 3.71 -23.83
CA PRO A 189 -7.16 4.69 -24.30
C PRO A 189 -8.48 3.97 -24.55
N ALA A 190 -9.59 4.56 -24.08
CA ALA A 190 -10.93 4.06 -24.34
C ALA A 190 -11.05 3.70 -25.83
N SER A 191 -10.98 2.40 -26.14
CA SER A 191 -11.37 1.90 -27.44
C SER A 191 -12.84 2.25 -27.55
N THR A 192 -13.15 3.14 -28.49
CA THR A 192 -14.47 3.63 -28.89
C THR A 192 -15.41 2.50 -29.31
N THR A 193 -15.81 1.60 -28.40
CA THR A 193 -16.63 0.42 -28.74
C THR A 193 -17.78 0.13 -27.76
N ASP A 194 -18.02 0.97 -26.74
CA ASP A 194 -19.21 0.80 -25.86
C ASP A 194 -20.26 1.92 -26.02
N ALA A 195 -20.06 2.83 -26.98
CA ALA A 195 -20.94 3.98 -27.19
C ALA A 195 -22.34 3.73 -27.81
N PRO A 196 -22.77 2.54 -28.30
CA PRO A 196 -24.14 2.41 -28.81
C PRO A 196 -25.11 1.64 -27.88
N LEU A 197 -24.68 1.05 -26.75
CA LEU A 197 -25.60 0.25 -25.93
C LEU A 197 -26.22 0.99 -24.73
N MET A 198 -25.60 2.07 -24.25
CA MET A 198 -26.15 2.87 -23.13
C MET A 198 -27.26 3.83 -23.57
N ASP A 199 -27.27 4.26 -24.84
CA ASP A 199 -28.36 5.10 -25.37
C ASP A 199 -29.64 4.29 -25.62
N ILE A 200 -29.55 3.00 -25.97
CA ILE A 200 -30.74 2.17 -26.20
C ILE A 200 -31.44 1.83 -24.88
N VAL A 201 -30.69 1.56 -23.80
CA VAL A 201 -31.25 1.28 -22.47
C VAL A 201 -32.00 2.50 -21.91
N ASN A 202 -31.41 3.69 -22.02
CA ASN A 202 -32.06 4.94 -21.57
C ASN A 202 -33.30 5.30 -22.39
N THR A 203 -33.32 4.98 -23.70
CA THR A 203 -34.50 5.21 -24.55
C THR A 203 -35.63 4.23 -24.26
N THR A 204 -35.33 2.99 -23.86
CA THR A 204 -36.36 2.02 -23.43
C THR A 204 -36.94 2.33 -22.06
N GLU A 205 -36.16 2.86 -21.11
CA GLU A 205 -36.68 3.27 -19.80
C GLU A 205 -37.55 4.53 -19.88
N SER A 206 -37.23 5.49 -20.76
CA SER A 206 -38.05 6.69 -20.93
C SER A 206 -39.43 6.41 -21.56
N LEU A 207 -39.56 5.36 -22.37
CA LEU A 207 -40.84 4.91 -22.94
C LEU A 207 -41.68 4.07 -21.96
N GLY A 208 -41.04 3.36 -21.02
CA GLY A 208 -41.72 2.57 -20.00
C GLY A 208 -42.36 3.40 -18.87
N ASN A 209 -41.76 4.56 -18.54
CA ASN A 209 -42.22 5.39 -17.43
C ASN A 209 -43.32 6.40 -17.80
N SER A 210 -43.71 6.47 -19.08
CA SER A 210 -44.80 7.34 -19.57
C SER A 210 -46.18 6.64 -19.66
N THR A 211 -46.28 5.36 -19.28
CA THR A 211 -47.51 4.56 -19.45
C THR A 211 -48.14 4.01 -18.16
N LEU A 212 -47.62 4.33 -16.98
CA LEU A 212 -48.26 3.91 -15.73
C LEU A 212 -48.29 5.05 -14.71
N TRP A 213 -49.49 5.25 -14.20
CA TRP A 213 -49.90 6.15 -13.12
C TRP A 213 -49.06 6.01 -11.86
#